data_AF-A0A6N4T7Z6-F1
#
_entry.id   AF-A0A6N4T7Z6-F1
#
_cell.length_a   1.000
_cell.length_b   1.000
_cell.length_c   1.000
_cell.angle_alpha   90.00
_cell.angle_beta   90.00
_cell.angle_gamma   90.00
#
_symmetry.space_group_name_H-M   'P 1'
#
loop_
_entity.id
_entity.type
_entity.pdbx_description
1 polymer ?
#
loop_
_entity_poly.entity_id
_entity_poly.type
_entity_poly.pdbx_seq_one_letter_code
_entity_poly.pdbx_strand_id
1 'polypeptide(L)'
;MANLTQLESDEIDYDPNNLLDTLIKQLHLKNDAALSRALEVAPPVISKIRHRRLPVGASLLIRMHEISDVSIKELRELMGDRRAKFRISDKQFKPKDAA
;
A
#
# COMPACT_ATOMS: atom_id res chain seq x y z
N MET A 1 -16.92 -27.58 20.49
CA MET A 1 -16.63 -27.40 19.06
C MET A 1 -16.67 -25.90 18.79
N ALA A 2 -15.52 -25.22 18.84
CA ALA A 2 -15.46 -23.77 18.64
C ALA A 2 -15.56 -23.46 17.14
N ASN A 3 -16.44 -22.51 16.81
CA ASN A 3 -16.85 -22.22 15.44
C ASN A 3 -15.72 -21.57 14.64
N LEU A 4 -15.47 -22.11 13.45
CA LEU A 4 -14.39 -21.77 12.52
C LEU A 4 -14.77 -20.59 11.59
N THR A 5 -15.43 -19.56 12.12
CA THR A 5 -16.00 -18.45 11.32
C THR A 5 -15.49 -17.06 11.69
N GLN A 6 -14.43 -16.96 12.51
CA GLN A 6 -13.93 -15.66 12.98
C GLN A 6 -12.75 -15.09 12.18
N LEU A 7 -12.67 -15.39 10.88
CA LEU A 7 -11.63 -14.87 9.96
C LEU A 7 -12.21 -14.03 8.83
N GLU A 8 -13.25 -13.25 9.10
CA GLU A 8 -13.82 -12.30 8.14
C GLU A 8 -13.86 -10.90 8.77
N SER A 9 -12.72 -10.21 8.83
CA SER A 9 -12.66 -8.72 9.01
C SER A 9 -11.23 -8.16 9.05
N ASP A 10 -10.30 -8.68 8.23
CA ASP A 10 -9.04 -7.96 7.97
C ASP A 10 -9.24 -6.79 6.96
N GLU A 11 -10.47 -6.57 6.47
CA GLU A 11 -10.89 -5.40 5.68
C GLU A 11 -11.11 -4.13 6.53
N ILE A 12 -10.63 -4.08 7.77
CA ILE A 12 -10.80 -2.88 8.59
C ILE A 12 -9.72 -1.86 8.19
N ASP A 13 -10.09 -1.05 7.19
CA ASP A 13 -9.65 0.32 6.90
C ASP A 13 -8.39 0.52 6.04
N TYR A 14 -8.25 -0.20 4.92
CA TYR A 14 -7.33 0.21 3.86
C TYR A 14 -7.92 1.36 3.03
N ASP A 15 -7.38 2.56 3.18
CA ASP A 15 -7.78 3.74 2.41
C ASP A 15 -6.57 4.50 1.83
N PRO A 16 -6.21 4.26 0.56
CA PRO A 16 -5.07 4.92 -0.05
C PRO A 16 -5.33 6.40 -0.38
N ASN A 17 -6.56 6.91 -0.23
CA ASN A 17 -6.85 8.33 -0.53
C ASN A 17 -6.08 9.27 0.40
N ASN A 18 -6.07 8.99 1.70
CA ASN A 18 -5.33 9.77 2.69
C ASN A 18 -3.83 9.86 2.37
N LEU A 19 -3.23 8.76 1.92
CA LEU A 19 -1.85 8.71 1.44
C LEU A 19 -1.64 9.64 0.23
N LEU A 20 -2.46 9.48 -0.82
CA LEU A 20 -2.29 10.23 -2.06
C LEU A 20 -2.57 11.72 -1.87
N ASP A 21 -3.57 12.08 -1.06
CA ASP A 21 -3.91 13.48 -0.75
C ASP A 21 -2.82 14.16 0.08
N THR A 22 -2.22 13.43 1.02
CA THR A 22 -1.07 13.91 1.80
C THR A 22 0.11 14.20 0.88
N LEU A 23 0.43 13.27 -0.01
CA LEU A 23 1.53 13.46 -0.97
C LEU A 23 1.27 14.64 -1.92
N ILE A 24 0.04 14.83 -2.41
CA ILE A 24 -0.30 15.98 -3.25
C ILE A 24 -0.07 17.29 -2.50
N LYS A 25 -0.48 17.37 -1.23
CA LYS A 25 -0.29 18.56 -0.40
C LYS A 25 1.18 18.82 -0.10
N GLN A 26 1.92 17.80 0.33
CA GLN A 26 3.32 17.91 0.76
C GLN A 26 4.26 18.24 -0.39
N LEU A 27 4.00 17.68 -1.58
CA LEU A 27 4.78 17.93 -2.78
C LEU A 27 4.29 19.16 -3.57
N HIS A 28 3.32 19.92 -3.03
CA HIS A 28 2.70 21.09 -3.67
C HIS A 28 2.19 20.81 -5.09
N LEU A 29 1.61 19.63 -5.30
CA LEU A 29 1.09 19.20 -6.58
C LEU A 29 -0.35 19.66 -6.77
N LYS A 30 -0.74 19.88 -8.03
CA LYS A 30 -2.10 20.33 -8.36
C LYS A 30 -3.14 19.22 -8.29
N ASN A 31 -2.78 17.99 -8.67
CA ASN A 31 -3.72 16.87 -8.83
C ASN A 31 -2.99 15.52 -9.02
N ASP A 32 -3.78 14.45 -9.11
CA ASP A 32 -3.33 13.07 -9.37
C ASP A 32 -2.50 12.91 -10.65
N ALA A 33 -2.76 13.71 -11.69
CA ALA A 33 -1.96 13.65 -12.91
C ALA A 33 -0.54 14.18 -12.66
N ALA A 34 -0.39 15.24 -11.87
CA ALA A 34 0.92 15.73 -11.44
C ALA A 34 1.62 14.71 -10.53
N LEU A 35 0.87 14.09 -9.60
CA LEU A 35 1.39 13.01 -8.75
C LEU A 35 1.89 11.81 -9.55
N SER A 36 1.15 11.40 -10.59
CA SER A 36 1.56 10.28 -11.44
C SER A 36 2.90 10.54 -12.13
N ARG A 37 3.14 11.77 -12.59
CA ARG A 37 4.42 12.17 -13.20
C ARG A 37 5.56 12.19 -12.19
N ALA A 38 5.32 12.74 -10.99
CA ALA A 38 6.32 12.78 -9.93
C ALA A 38 6.75 11.38 -9.48
N LEU A 39 5.78 10.45 -9.42
CA LEU A 39 6.01 9.04 -9.08
C LEU A 39 6.46 8.17 -10.27
N GLU A 40 6.63 8.75 -11.46
CA GLU A 40 7.00 8.03 -12.70
C GLU A 40 6.05 6.86 -13.04
N VAL A 41 4.76 7.00 -12.74
CA VAL A 41 3.71 6.03 -13.06
C VAL A 41 2.70 6.60 -14.05
N ALA A 42 2.05 5.72 -14.81
CA ALA A 42 0.97 6.14 -15.69
C ALA A 42 -0.25 6.63 -14.86
N PRO A 43 -0.99 7.67 -15.32
CA PRO A 43 -2.18 8.16 -14.62
C PRO A 43 -3.22 7.07 -14.24
N PRO A 44 -3.47 6.03 -15.07
CA PRO A 44 -4.37 4.94 -14.69
C PRO A 44 -3.94 4.17 -13.43
N VAL A 45 -2.66 4.16 -13.07
CA VAL A 45 -2.17 3.52 -11.84
C VAL A 45 -2.73 4.26 -10.62
N ILE A 46 -2.60 5.59 -10.58
CA ILE A 46 -3.12 6.43 -9.49
C ILE A 46 -4.64 6.31 -9.41
N SER A 47 -5.34 6.39 -10.54
CA SER A 47 -6.80 6.20 -10.57
C SER A 47 -7.22 4.83 -10.02
N LYS A 48 -6.55 3.74 -10.42
CA LYS A 48 -6.85 2.40 -9.88
C LYS A 48 -6.58 2.30 -8.38
N ILE A 49 -5.55 2.97 -7.87
CA ILE A 49 -5.25 3.03 -6.43
C ILE A 49 -6.35 3.79 -5.69
N ARG A 50 -6.75 4.98 -6.16
CA ARG A 50 -7.88 5.78 -5.62
C ARG A 50 -9.16 4.96 -5.48
N HIS A 51 -9.45 4.14 -6.49
CA HIS A 51 -10.63 3.29 -6.54
C HIS A 51 -10.42 1.90 -5.91
N ARG A 52 -9.31 1.68 -5.20
CA ARG A 52 -8.97 0.41 -4.52
C ARG A 52 -8.98 -0.81 -5.45
N ARG A 53 -8.77 -0.59 -6.76
CA ARG A 53 -8.63 -1.63 -7.79
C ARG A 53 -7.19 -2.11 -7.97
N LEU A 54 -6.24 -1.37 -7.42
CA LEU A 54 -4.82 -1.72 -7.39
C LEU A 54 -4.26 -1.36 -6.00
N PRO A 55 -3.71 -2.34 -5.25
CA PRO A 55 -3.05 -2.02 -4.00
C PRO A 55 -1.73 -1.29 -4.22
N VAL A 56 -1.32 -0.44 -3.28
CA VAL A 56 0.04 0.14 -3.29
C VAL A 56 1.04 -0.98 -3.01
N GLY A 57 1.93 -1.22 -3.98
CA GLY A 57 3.01 -2.20 -3.91
C GLY A 57 4.28 -1.63 -3.27
N ALA A 58 5.24 -2.50 -2.97
CA ALA A 58 6.50 -2.12 -2.30
C ALA A 58 7.34 -1.13 -3.13
N SER A 59 7.47 -1.34 -4.44
CA SER A 59 8.23 -0.45 -5.32
C SER A 59 7.66 0.97 -5.34
N LEU A 60 6.33 1.09 -5.44
CA LEU A 60 5.66 2.38 -5.43
C LEU A 60 5.77 3.07 -4.05
N LEU A 61 5.70 2.31 -2.97
CA LEU A 61 5.93 2.80 -1.61
C LEU A 61 7.35 3.36 -1.42
N ILE A 62 8.37 2.67 -1.94
CA ILE A 62 9.76 3.15 -1.92
C ILE A 62 9.87 4.45 -2.70
N ARG A 63 9.28 4.52 -3.89
CA ARG A 63 9.30 5.76 -4.69
C ARG A 63 8.62 6.93 -3.99
N MET A 64 7.48 6.68 -3.34
CA MET A 64 6.79 7.68 -2.53
C MET A 64 7.68 8.20 -1.39
N HIS A 65 8.39 7.30 -0.70
CA HIS A 65 9.35 7.67 0.35
C HIS A 65 10.47 8.56 -0.20
N GLU A 66 11.11 8.16 -1.31
CA GLU A 66 12.22 8.90 -1.90
C GLU A 66 11.88 10.33 -2.31
N ILE A 67 10.66 10.58 -2.83
CA ILE A 67 10.30 11.91 -3.32
C ILE A 67 9.70 12.82 -2.25
N SER A 68 9.18 12.25 -1.16
CA SER A 68 8.47 13.01 -0.11
C SER A 68 9.24 13.10 1.20
N ASP A 69 10.32 12.32 1.35
CA ASP A 69 11.05 12.10 2.60
C ASP A 69 10.18 11.56 3.75
N VAL A 70 8.95 11.13 3.48
CA VAL A 70 8.06 10.51 4.47
C VAL A 70 8.47 9.07 4.70
N SER A 71 8.63 8.67 5.96
CA SER A 71 9.04 7.30 6.29
C SER A 71 8.04 6.26 5.75
N ILE A 72 8.54 5.09 5.32
CA ILE A 72 7.68 3.99 4.85
C ILE A 72 6.64 3.59 5.92
N LYS A 73 6.99 3.71 7.21
CA LYS A 73 6.06 3.46 8.32
C LYS A 73 4.86 4.41 8.27
N GLU A 74 5.14 5.70 8.17
CA GLU A 74 4.10 6.74 8.11
C GLU A 74 3.26 6.63 6.83
N LEU A 75 3.88 6.33 5.68
CA LEU A 75 3.12 6.06 4.45
C LEU A 75 2.14 4.89 4.62
N ARG A 76 2.53 3.83 5.34
CA ARG A 76 1.64 2.69 5.65
C ARG A 76 0.53 3.09 6.61
N GLU A 77 0.83 3.90 7.62
CA GLU A 77 -0.16 4.43 8.56
C GLU A 77 -1.19 5.30 7.86
N LEU A 78 -0.76 6.19 6.94
CA LEU A 78 -1.63 7.04 6.14
C LEU A 78 -2.66 6.25 5.32
N MET A 79 -2.29 5.09 4.79
CA MET A 79 -3.21 4.24 4.02
C MET A 79 -3.95 3.19 4.85
N GLY A 80 -3.72 3.14 6.17
CA GLY A 80 -4.24 2.07 7.05
C GLY A 80 -3.67 0.68 6.74
N ASP A 81 -2.52 0.59 6.05
CA ASP A 81 -1.93 -0.67 5.61
C ASP A 81 -1.25 -1.42 6.76
N ARG A 82 -1.97 -2.42 7.27
CA ARG A 82 -1.48 -3.34 8.31
C ARG A 82 -0.76 -4.58 7.77
N ARG A 83 -0.50 -4.69 6.46
CA ARG A 83 0.12 -5.89 5.83
C ARG A 83 1.51 -6.24 6.40
N ALA A 84 2.21 -5.30 7.01
CA ALA A 84 3.49 -5.56 7.68
C ALA A 84 3.36 -6.45 8.94
N LYS A 85 2.18 -6.51 9.57
CA LYS A 85 2.00 -7.23 10.85
C LYS A 85 1.76 -8.74 10.71
N PHE A 86 1.42 -9.25 9.51
CA PHE A 86 0.96 -10.64 9.34
C PHE A 86 1.48 -11.37 8.09
N ARG A 87 2.33 -10.76 7.25
CA ARG A 87 2.82 -11.39 6.00
C ARG A 87 4.12 -12.19 6.15
N ILE A 88 4.26 -12.95 7.22
CA ILE A 88 5.03 -14.19 7.17
C ILE A 88 4.00 -15.29 7.06
N SER A 89 3.69 -15.71 5.83
CA SER A 89 2.94 -16.95 5.63
C SER A 89 3.93 -18.09 5.82
N ASP A 90 3.79 -18.83 6.92
CA ASP A 90 4.57 -20.04 7.25
C ASP A 90 4.47 -21.14 6.18
N LYS A 91 3.61 -20.97 5.17
CA LYS A 91 3.37 -21.94 4.11
C LYS A 91 4.32 -21.85 2.92
N GLN A 92 5.07 -20.75 2.76
CA GLN A 92 5.89 -20.54 1.55
C GLN A 92 7.38 -20.90 1.71
N PHE A 93 7.83 -21.19 2.94
CA PHE A 93 9.21 -21.61 3.24
C PHE A 93 9.23 -22.99 3.89
N LYS A 94 8.73 -24.02 3.19
CA LYS A 94 9.21 -25.38 3.46
C LYS A 94 10.44 -25.60 2.58
N PRO A 95 11.63 -25.89 3.12
CA PRO A 95 12.73 -26.37 2.29
C PRO A 95 12.20 -27.60 1.56
N LYS A 96 12.33 -27.61 0.24
CA LYS A 96 12.03 -28.80 -0.55
C LYS A 96 13.05 -29.84 -0.09
N ASP A 97 12.60 -30.87 0.61
CA ASP A 97 13.46 -31.97 1.05
C ASP A 97 14.29 -32.41 -0.16
N ALA A 98 15.61 -32.26 -0.03
CA ALA A 98 16.56 -32.75 -1.00
C ALA A 98 16.47 -34.29 -0.99
N ALA A 99 15.81 -34.83 -2.00
CA ALA A 99 15.87 -36.26 -2.34
C ALA A 99 17.14 -36.55 -3.13
#